data_AF-A0A0F9TCH6-F1
#
_entry.id   AF-A0A0F9TCH6-F1
#
_cell.length_a   1.000
_cell.length_b   1.000
_cell.length_c   1.000
_cell.angle_alpha   90.00
_cell.angle_beta   90.00
_cell.angle_gamma   90.00
#
_symmetry.space_group_name_H-M   'P 1'
#
loop_
_entity.id
_entity.type
_entity.pdbx_description
1 polymer ?
#
loop_
_entity_poly.entity_id
_entity_poly.type
_entity_poly.pdbx_seq_one_letter_code
_entity_poly.pdbx_strand_id
1 'polypeptide(L)'
;MKALICGDRNWTDKETIRQYLSELKAAGYTEIIEGGARGADTIAKEEALKLHLSTNHFPAQWDKYGRSAGYIRNRVMLDQKPDIVVGFHKDIANSKGTADCLKEAKRRGIITVLIEYKTN
;
A
#
# COMPACT_ATOMS: atom_id res chain seq x y z
N MET A 1 -7.87 10.07 -9.27
CA MET A 1 -6.50 9.48 -9.23
C MET A 1 -6.50 8.27 -8.30
N LYS A 2 -5.53 7.36 -8.46
CA LYS A 2 -5.39 6.08 -7.76
C LYS A 2 -4.12 6.04 -6.93
N ALA A 3 -4.21 5.68 -5.67
CA ALA A 3 -3.05 5.44 -4.81
C ALA A 3 -2.99 3.98 -4.40
N LEU A 4 -1.82 3.35 -4.54
CA LEU A 4 -1.57 2.02 -3.98
C LEU A 4 -0.94 2.18 -2.60
N ILE A 5 -1.57 1.61 -1.59
CA ILE A 5 -1.03 1.56 -0.23
C ILE A 5 -0.54 0.14 0.06
N CYS A 6 0.68 0.04 0.55
CA CYS A 6 1.26 -1.21 1.03
C CYS A 6 2.13 -0.97 2.26
N GLY A 7 2.46 -2.00 3.04
CA GLY A 7 3.35 -1.78 4.18
C GLY A 7 3.60 -2.96 5.10
N ASP A 8 4.14 -2.64 6.27
CA ASP A 8 4.49 -3.59 7.32
C ASP A 8 3.24 -4.33 7.82
N ARG A 9 3.38 -5.64 7.98
CA ARG A 9 2.34 -6.49 8.56
C ARG A 9 2.06 -6.19 10.02
N ASN A 10 2.99 -5.54 10.69
CA ASN A 10 2.92 -5.14 12.09
C ASN A 10 2.71 -3.63 12.26
N TRP A 11 2.43 -2.89 11.19
CA TRP A 11 2.07 -1.47 11.32
C TRP A 11 0.79 -1.33 12.15
N THR A 12 0.82 -0.46 13.15
CA THR A 12 -0.31 -0.22 14.07
C THR A 12 -0.77 1.23 14.13
N ASP A 13 0.03 2.17 13.63
CA ASP A 13 -0.30 3.59 13.67
C ASP A 13 -1.33 3.95 12.59
N LYS A 14 -2.60 3.78 12.95
CA LYS A 14 -3.73 4.10 12.07
C LYS A 14 -3.81 5.59 11.73
N GLU A 15 -3.36 6.45 12.65
CA GLU A 15 -3.48 7.89 12.50
C GLU A 15 -2.58 8.41 11.38
N THR A 16 -1.34 7.93 11.32
CA THR A 16 -0.42 8.28 10.21
C THR A 16 -0.99 7.88 8.85
N ILE A 17 -1.58 6.69 8.73
CA ILE A 17 -2.23 6.26 7.47
C ILE A 17 -3.45 7.12 7.16
N ARG A 18 -4.31 7.38 8.15
CA ARG A 18 -5.52 8.20 7.99
C ARG A 18 -5.19 9.63 7.53
N GLN A 19 -4.18 10.25 8.14
CA GLN A 19 -3.71 11.58 7.77
C GLN A 19 -3.24 11.62 6.31
N TYR A 20 -2.39 10.67 5.91
CA TYR A 20 -1.89 10.60 4.54
C TYR A 20 -3.03 10.35 3.52
N LEU A 21 -3.99 9.48 3.85
CA LEU A 21 -5.16 9.26 3.00
C LEU A 21 -6.04 10.52 2.87
N SER A 22 -6.17 11.31 3.94
CA SER A 22 -6.88 12.58 3.90
C SER A 22 -6.19 13.61 3.00
N GLU A 23 -4.86 13.66 3.03
CA GLU A 23 -4.05 14.51 2.14
C GLU A 23 -4.22 14.09 0.68
N LEU A 24 -4.13 12.78 0.40
CA LEU A 24 -4.38 12.24 -0.93
C LEU A 24 -5.80 12.59 -1.41
N LYS A 25 -6.82 12.45 -0.55
CA LYS A 25 -8.19 12.84 -0.88
C LYS A 25 -8.29 14.32 -1.24
N ALA A 26 -7.69 15.20 -0.44
CA ALA A 26 -7.65 16.64 -0.71
C ALA A 26 -6.93 16.96 -2.02
N ALA A 27 -5.94 16.15 -2.41
CA ALA A 27 -5.23 16.23 -3.68
C ALA A 27 -5.98 15.59 -4.88
N GLY A 28 -7.22 15.11 -4.71
CA GLY A 28 -8.04 14.56 -5.79
C GLY A 28 -7.87 13.07 -6.06
N TYR A 29 -7.24 12.33 -5.14
CA TYR A 29 -7.28 10.87 -5.16
C TYR A 29 -8.62 10.37 -4.67
N THR A 30 -9.18 9.41 -5.39
CA THR A 30 -10.55 8.91 -5.17
C THR A 30 -10.57 7.42 -4.88
N GLU A 31 -9.50 6.71 -5.22
CA GLU A 31 -9.42 5.25 -5.17
C GLU A 31 -8.11 4.79 -4.52
N ILE A 32 -8.25 3.85 -3.58
CA ILE A 32 -7.17 3.22 -2.84
C ILE A 32 -7.04 1.75 -3.24
N ILE A 33 -5.86 1.35 -3.70
CA ILE A 33 -5.50 -0.03 -4.01
C ILE A 33 -4.69 -0.59 -2.85
N GLU A 34 -5.05 -1.74 -2.33
CA GLU A 34 -4.30 -2.45 -1.30
C GLU A 34 -4.41 -3.96 -1.52
N GLY A 35 -3.64 -4.78 -0.81
CA GLY A 35 -3.74 -6.23 -1.02
C GLY A 35 -3.82 -7.11 0.20
N GLY A 36 -4.43 -6.58 1.25
CA GLY A 36 -5.12 -7.38 2.25
C GLY A 36 -4.22 -8.07 3.25
N ALA A 37 -2.94 -7.70 3.30
CA ALA A 37 -2.12 -8.10 4.42
C ALA A 37 -2.64 -7.45 5.72
N ARG A 38 -2.51 -8.16 6.84
CA ARG A 38 -2.66 -7.55 8.16
C ARG A 38 -1.73 -6.33 8.30
N GLY A 39 -2.04 -5.40 9.21
CA GLY A 39 -1.23 -4.19 9.40
C GLY A 39 -1.60 -3.11 8.38
N ALA A 40 -0.61 -2.55 7.69
CA ALA A 40 -0.78 -1.35 6.86
C ALA A 40 -1.88 -1.48 5.80
N ASP A 41 -1.91 -2.57 5.01
CA ASP A 41 -2.91 -2.75 3.94
C ASP A 41 -4.35 -2.78 4.52
N THR A 42 -4.57 -3.52 5.62
CA THR A 42 -5.88 -3.60 6.29
C THR A 42 -6.30 -2.24 6.85
N ILE A 43 -5.39 -1.54 7.52
CA ILE A 43 -5.64 -0.21 8.07
C ILE A 43 -5.97 0.78 6.94
N ALA A 44 -5.23 0.75 5.83
CA ALA A 44 -5.48 1.60 4.68
C ALA A 44 -6.90 1.41 4.12
N LYS A 45 -7.34 0.16 3.99
CA LYS A 45 -8.73 -0.15 3.59
C LYS A 45 -9.74 0.44 4.57
N GLU A 46 -9.58 0.18 5.87
CA GLU A 46 -10.50 0.66 6.91
C GLU A 46 -10.62 2.18 6.92
N GLU A 47 -9.49 2.89 6.91
CA GLU A 47 -9.47 4.36 6.96
C GLU A 47 -9.92 5.00 5.65
N ALA A 48 -9.62 4.39 4.49
CA ALA A 48 -10.12 4.86 3.19
C ALA A 48 -11.65 4.82 3.13
N LEU A 49 -12.27 3.75 3.63
CA LEU A 49 -13.72 3.63 3.69
C LEU A 49 -14.35 4.69 4.61
N LYS A 50 -13.75 4.98 5.77
CA LYS A 50 -14.19 6.07 6.66
C LYS A 50 -14.08 7.44 6.01
N LEU A 51 -13.10 7.62 5.13
CA LEU A 51 -12.90 8.84 4.33
C LEU A 51 -13.74 8.87 3.05
N HIS A 52 -14.63 7.88 2.82
CA HIS A 52 -15.44 7.76 1.60
C HIS A 52 -14.62 7.68 0.30
N LEU A 53 -13.44 7.07 0.35
CA LEU A 53 -12.66 6.70 -0.83
C LEU A 53 -13.08 5.30 -1.31
N SER A 54 -13.09 5.07 -2.62
CA SER A 54 -13.27 3.71 -3.14
C SER A 54 -12.04 2.86 -2.82
N THR A 55 -12.23 1.57 -2.59
CA THR A 55 -11.14 0.64 -2.28
C THR A 55 -11.16 -0.55 -3.23
N ASN A 56 -9.98 -0.93 -3.72
CA ASN A 56 -9.77 -2.12 -4.54
C ASN A 56 -8.80 -3.07 -3.82
N HIS A 57 -9.32 -4.23 -3.42
CA HIS A 57 -8.66 -5.19 -2.56
C HIS A 57 -8.10 -6.37 -3.36
N PHE A 58 -6.79 -6.59 -3.29
CA PHE A 58 -6.08 -7.64 -4.02
C PHE A 58 -5.39 -8.63 -3.07
N PRO A 59 -6.10 -9.61 -2.49
CA PRO A 59 -5.50 -10.56 -1.57
C PRO A 59 -4.52 -11.48 -2.30
N ALA A 60 -3.39 -11.79 -1.66
CA ALA A 60 -2.42 -12.75 -2.20
C ALA A 60 -2.99 -14.18 -2.17
N GLN A 61 -2.91 -14.88 -3.29
CA GLN A 61 -3.39 -16.27 -3.44
C GLN A 61 -2.34 -17.28 -2.95
N TRP A 62 -2.13 -17.32 -1.62
CA TRP A 62 -1.10 -18.16 -0.99
C TRP A 62 -1.26 -19.65 -1.29
N ASP A 63 -2.49 -20.16 -1.32
CA ASP A 63 -2.76 -21.58 -1.60
C ASP A 63 -2.36 -21.99 -3.03
N LYS A 64 -2.39 -21.05 -3.97
CA LYS A 64 -2.09 -21.30 -5.38
C LYS A 64 -0.61 -21.13 -5.71
N TYR A 65 0.02 -20.09 -5.18
CA TYR A 65 1.38 -19.69 -5.60
C TYR A 65 2.42 -19.76 -4.46
N GLY A 66 2.02 -20.13 -3.25
CA GLY A 66 2.90 -20.21 -2.10
C GLY A 66 3.66 -18.90 -1.87
N ARG A 67 4.97 -18.99 -1.66
CA ARG A 67 5.82 -17.83 -1.31
C ARG A 67 5.82 -16.71 -2.35
N SER A 68 5.55 -17.01 -3.63
CA SER A 68 5.53 -15.99 -4.69
C SER A 68 4.20 -15.24 -4.78
N ALA A 69 3.15 -15.70 -4.09
CA ALA A 69 1.82 -15.09 -4.13
C ALA A 69 1.84 -13.59 -3.80
N GLY A 70 2.66 -13.17 -2.82
CA GLY A 70 2.81 -11.77 -2.47
C GLY A 70 3.39 -10.91 -3.60
N TYR A 71 4.41 -11.41 -4.31
CA TYR A 71 5.04 -10.69 -5.43
C TYR A 71 4.12 -10.64 -6.65
N ILE A 72 3.44 -11.75 -6.96
CA ILE A 72 2.44 -11.81 -8.05
C ILE A 72 1.34 -10.80 -7.77
N ARG A 73 0.80 -10.78 -6.55
CA ARG A 73 -0.16 -9.78 -6.08
C ARG A 73 0.36 -8.36 -6.26
N ASN A 74 1.61 -8.07 -5.86
CA ASN A 74 2.19 -6.74 -6.06
C ASN A 74 2.14 -6.31 -7.53
N ARG A 75 2.49 -7.20 -8.47
CA ARG A 75 2.41 -6.92 -9.91
C ARG A 75 0.97 -6.64 -10.35
N VAL A 76 0.00 -7.46 -9.94
CA VAL A 76 -1.42 -7.27 -10.24
C VAL A 76 -1.94 -5.91 -9.75
N MET A 77 -1.56 -5.50 -8.53
CA MET A 77 -1.93 -4.18 -8.00
C MET A 77 -1.30 -3.04 -8.82
N LEU A 78 -0.01 -3.18 -9.21
CA LEU A 78 0.67 -2.18 -10.04
C LEU A 78 0.14 -2.15 -11.48
N ASP A 79 -0.39 -3.25 -11.99
CA ASP A 79 -1.04 -3.33 -13.30
C ASP A 79 -2.35 -2.52 -13.33
N GLN A 80 -2.92 -2.17 -12.17
CA GLN A 80 -4.04 -1.23 -12.07
C GLN A 80 -3.62 0.22 -12.37
N LYS A 81 -2.33 0.48 -12.63
CA LYS A 81 -1.77 1.80 -12.94
C LYS A 81 -2.11 2.83 -11.86
N PRO A 82 -1.66 2.64 -10.60
CA PRO A 82 -1.73 3.68 -9.60
C PRO A 82 -0.86 4.87 -10.01
N ASP A 83 -1.30 6.08 -9.67
CA ASP A 83 -0.54 7.32 -9.90
C ASP A 83 0.60 7.46 -8.87
N ILE A 84 0.40 6.89 -7.68
CA ILE A 84 1.39 6.87 -6.58
C ILE A 84 1.35 5.53 -5.84
N VAL A 85 2.51 5.08 -5.35
CA VAL A 85 2.65 3.97 -4.41
C VAL A 85 3.22 4.46 -3.09
N VAL A 86 2.53 4.20 -1.99
CA VAL A 86 2.91 4.63 -0.65
C VAL A 86 3.18 3.40 0.19
N GLY A 87 4.44 3.25 0.61
CA GLY A 87 4.88 2.20 1.53
C GLY A 87 4.90 2.72 2.97
N PHE A 88 4.17 2.08 3.88
CA PHE A 88 4.26 2.34 5.32
C PHE A 88 5.14 1.28 5.96
N HIS A 89 6.39 1.62 6.30
CA HIS A 89 7.33 0.63 6.82
C HIS A 89 8.43 1.28 7.66
N LYS A 90 8.81 0.65 8.78
CA LYS A 90 9.88 1.15 9.68
C LYS A 90 11.29 0.73 9.26
N ASP A 91 11.39 -0.45 8.65
CA ASP A 91 12.65 -1.06 8.24
C ASP A 91 12.49 -1.67 6.86
N ILE A 92 12.52 -0.80 5.84
CA ILE A 92 12.29 -1.22 4.46
C ILE A 92 13.39 -2.17 3.97
N ALA A 93 14.61 -2.08 4.52
CA ALA A 93 15.75 -2.92 4.15
C ALA A 93 15.48 -4.40 4.44
N ASN A 94 14.76 -4.70 5.52
CA ASN A 94 14.36 -6.07 5.87
C ASN A 94 12.97 -6.47 5.34
N SER A 95 12.33 -5.63 4.53
CA SER A 95 10.98 -5.87 4.01
C SER A 95 10.97 -6.37 2.58
N LYS A 96 11.07 -7.69 2.38
CA LYS A 96 11.09 -8.27 1.02
C LYS A 96 9.85 -7.89 0.18
N GLY A 97 8.66 -7.89 0.79
CA GLY A 97 7.40 -7.65 0.08
C GLY A 97 7.19 -6.18 -0.29
N THR A 98 7.35 -5.26 0.67
CA THR A 98 7.14 -3.83 0.45
C THR A 98 8.26 -3.24 -0.41
N ALA A 99 9.52 -3.64 -0.17
CA ALA A 99 10.64 -3.18 -0.98
C ALA A 99 10.53 -3.63 -2.44
N ASP A 100 10.08 -4.88 -2.69
CA ASP A 100 9.80 -5.34 -4.05
C ASP A 100 8.71 -4.49 -4.73
N CYS A 101 7.60 -4.21 -4.04
CA CYS A 101 6.51 -3.41 -4.59
C CYS A 101 6.97 -2.00 -4.99
N LEU A 102 7.70 -1.31 -4.09
CA LEU A 102 8.24 0.03 -4.36
C LEU A 102 9.29 0.01 -5.47
N LYS A 103 10.18 -0.99 -5.48
CA LYS A 103 11.21 -1.13 -6.52
C LYS A 103 10.58 -1.34 -7.89
N GLU A 104 9.57 -2.19 -7.98
CA GLU A 104 8.84 -2.43 -9.22
C GLU A 104 8.09 -1.18 -9.68
N ALA A 105 7.42 -0.48 -8.76
CA ALA A 105 6.71 0.77 -9.07
C ALA A 105 7.65 1.81 -9.69
N LYS A 106 8.83 2.01 -9.09
CA LYS A 106 9.89 2.88 -9.65
C LYS A 106 10.29 2.44 -11.05
N ARG A 107 10.47 1.12 -11.27
CA ARG A 107 10.82 0.55 -12.58
C ARG A 107 9.76 0.84 -13.65
N ARG A 108 8.50 0.98 -13.25
CA ARG A 108 7.36 1.32 -14.11
C ARG A 108 7.15 2.83 -14.28
N GLY A 109 8.01 3.66 -13.67
CA GLY A 109 7.87 5.12 -13.71
C GLY A 109 6.76 5.67 -12.80
N ILE A 110 6.26 4.88 -11.85
CA ILE A 110 5.24 5.31 -10.90
C ILE A 110 5.90 6.03 -9.73
N ILE A 111 5.29 7.12 -9.26
CA ILE A 111 5.79 7.88 -8.10
C ILE A 111 5.72 6.98 -6.86
N THR A 112 6.78 6.97 -6.07
CA THR A 112 6.84 6.17 -4.83
C THR A 112 7.19 7.02 -3.63
N VAL A 113 6.50 6.82 -2.52
CA VAL A 113 6.76 7.43 -1.23
C VAL A 113 6.94 6.32 -0.19
N LEU A 114 7.92 6.49 0.71
CA LEU A 114 8.10 5.65 1.88
C LEU A 114 7.80 6.51 3.11
N ILE A 115 6.87 6.07 3.95
CA ILE A 115 6.54 6.68 5.23
C ILE A 115 7.08 5.77 6.34
N GLU A 116 7.97 6.33 7.15
CA GLU A 116 8.54 5.69 8.33
C GLU A 116 7.84 6.23 9.59
N TYR A 117 7.97 5.54 10.73
CA TYR A 117 7.44 6.06 12.00
C TYR A 117 8.10 7.41 12.32
N LYS A 118 7.32 8.37 12.79
CA LYS A 118 7.89 9.49 13.55
C LYS A 118 8.34 8.94 14.89
N THR A 119 9.62 8.62 15.04
CA THR A 119 10.22 8.59 16.37
C THR A 119 10.13 10.00 16.94
N ASN A 120 9.34 10.15 18.00
CA ASN A 120 9.43 11.32 18.89
C ASN A 120 10.83 11.44 19.47
#